data_AF-A0A673SZV2-F1
#
_entry.id   AF-A0A673SZV2-F1
#
_cell.length_a   1.000
_cell.length_b   1.000
_cell.length_c   1.000
_cell.angle_alpha   90.00
_cell.angle_beta   90.00
_cell.angle_gamma   90.00
#
_symmetry.space_group_name_H-M   'P 1'
#
loop_
_entity.id
_entity.type
_entity.pdbx_description
1 polymer ?
#
loop_
_entity_poly.entity_id
_entity_poly.type
_entity_poly.pdbx_seq_one_letter_code
_entity_poly.pdbx_strand_id
1 'polypeptide(L)'
;LLKSHGLLKRHYGVCRCRGLWLVAKLSRLHLPSGCFTEIDVQGFAPPDSNEHNEIQKENRSLGENRKCRSTGEQLISSKEETLTSEKGRWTSSLLPFPCAGFSPPYSDSKKLIYHLKGCQGLGNKESSSFTSVVAAAKVCGAAAESPSVKRLHLLVADKDFSFKAGQWVDFFIPGVSVVGGFSICSSPRLLEQERVIELAVKYANHPPALWIHNQCALDSEVAVRVGGEFFFDPQPADASRNLVLIAGGVGINPLLSILRHTADLHRARASTGGGCEVGTVKLFYSAKNTSELLFKQNILDLVNEFPEKIACSLHVTKQTTQISAELQPYITEGRITEKEIRDHISKETLFYICGPPPMTDFFSKQLENSHVPKEHICFEKWW
;
A
#
# COMPACT_ATOMS: atom_id res chain seq x y z
N LEU A 1 39.15 26.29 -18.65
CA LEU A 1 37.70 26.56 -18.53
C LEU A 1 36.94 25.40 -19.16
N LEU A 2 36.47 24.44 -18.35
CA LEU A 2 35.39 23.48 -18.67
C LEU A 2 35.09 22.74 -17.36
N LYS A 3 34.01 23.15 -16.67
CA LYS A 3 33.44 22.45 -15.52
C LYS A 3 32.50 21.38 -16.07
N SER A 4 32.82 20.10 -15.86
CA SER A 4 31.88 19.01 -16.08
C SER A 4 31.02 18.83 -14.83
N HIS A 5 29.75 19.21 -14.90
CA HIS A 5 28.75 18.82 -13.90
C HIS A 5 28.40 17.33 -14.06
N GLY A 6 28.94 16.48 -13.18
CA GLY A 6 28.53 15.09 -13.07
C GLY A 6 27.24 14.95 -12.26
N LEU A 7 26.16 14.52 -12.91
CA LEU A 7 24.94 14.06 -12.27
C LEU A 7 25.21 12.73 -11.54
N LEU A 8 25.12 12.74 -10.20
CA LEU A 8 25.09 11.51 -9.40
C LEU A 8 23.77 10.78 -9.67
N LYS A 9 23.74 9.80 -10.58
CA LYS A 9 22.63 8.84 -10.68
C LYS A 9 22.75 7.85 -9.51
N ARG A 10 21.76 7.88 -8.60
CA ARG A 10 21.63 6.88 -7.53
C ARG A 10 20.97 5.64 -8.14
N HIS A 11 21.69 4.53 -8.19
CA HIS A 11 21.16 3.24 -8.62
C HIS A 11 20.85 2.40 -7.39
N TYR A 12 19.58 2.02 -7.24
CA TYR A 12 19.15 1.01 -6.28
C TYR A 12 18.92 -0.28 -7.05
N GLY A 13 19.58 -1.35 -6.61
CA GLY A 13 19.39 -2.68 -7.17
C GLY A 13 18.62 -3.53 -6.18
N VAL A 14 17.59 -4.21 -6.66
CA VAL A 14 16.95 -5.30 -5.93
C VAL A 14 17.68 -6.57 -6.35
N CYS A 15 18.40 -7.20 -5.42
CA CYS A 15 19.13 -8.43 -5.69
C CYS A 15 18.62 -9.55 -4.79
N ARG A 16 18.57 -10.76 -5.35
CA ARG A 16 18.20 -11.99 -4.65
C ARG A 16 19.46 -12.77 -4.36
N CYS A 17 19.89 -12.81 -3.10
CA CYS A 17 21.06 -13.60 -2.68
C CYS A 17 20.64 -14.62 -1.63
N ARG A 18 20.89 -15.91 -1.89
CA ARG A 18 20.55 -17.05 -1.00
C ARG A 18 19.13 -16.99 -0.40
N GLY A 19 18.16 -16.54 -1.20
CA GLY A 19 16.75 -16.48 -0.77
C GLY A 19 16.32 -15.22 -0.02
N LEU A 20 17.21 -14.23 0.19
CA LEU A 20 16.83 -12.91 0.70
C LEU A 20 16.69 -11.90 -0.43
N TRP A 21 15.69 -11.02 -0.30
CA TRP A 21 15.61 -9.78 -1.06
C TRP A 21 16.37 -8.69 -0.31
N LEU A 22 17.41 -8.15 -0.95
CA LEU A 22 18.20 -7.04 -0.43
C LEU A 22 17.99 -5.82 -1.31
N VAL A 23 17.63 -4.70 -0.69
CA VAL A 23 17.70 -3.38 -1.32
C VAL A 23 19.11 -2.84 -1.06
N ALA A 24 19.99 -2.96 -2.04
CA ALA A 24 21.36 -2.48 -1.93
C ALA A 24 21.51 -1.12 -2.62
N LYS A 25 22.19 -0.19 -1.95
CA LYS A 25 22.65 1.07 -2.53
C LYS A 25 23.93 0.78 -3.32
N LEU A 26 23.88 0.86 -4.65
CA LEU A 26 25.05 0.66 -5.47
C LEU A 26 25.80 1.98 -5.65
N SER A 27 26.88 2.15 -4.89
CA SER A 27 27.82 3.25 -5.05
C SER A 27 28.82 2.88 -6.14
N ARG A 28 28.78 3.51 -7.33
CA ARG A 28 29.92 3.46 -8.25
C ARG A 28 30.93 4.53 -7.85
N LEU A 29 32.04 4.12 -7.24
CA LEU A 29 33.27 4.91 -7.26
C LEU A 29 34.05 4.54 -8.53
N HIS A 30 34.28 5.52 -9.41
CA HIS A 30 35.27 5.36 -10.47
C HIS A 30 36.66 5.51 -9.85
N LEU A 31 37.38 4.39 -9.71
CA LEU A 31 38.83 4.37 -9.56
C LEU A 31 39.41 3.52 -10.70
N PRO A 32 40.51 3.97 -11.33
CA PRO A 32 41.18 3.18 -12.34
C PRO A 32 41.90 2.01 -11.64
N SER A 33 41.68 0.80 -12.15
CA SER A 33 42.27 -0.49 -11.73
C SER A 33 41.70 -1.16 -10.46
N GLY A 34 41.18 -2.38 -10.66
CA GLY A 34 40.95 -3.37 -9.60
C GLY A 34 39.56 -3.34 -8.95
N CYS A 35 38.74 -4.35 -9.24
CA CYS A 35 37.42 -4.54 -8.64
C CYS A 35 37.52 -5.02 -7.18
N PHE A 36 36.87 -4.31 -6.26
CA PHE A 36 36.29 -4.88 -5.03
C PHE A 36 34.92 -4.23 -4.80
N THR A 37 33.87 -5.04 -4.67
CA THR A 37 32.55 -4.58 -4.19
C THR A 37 32.59 -4.54 -2.68
N GLU A 38 32.78 -3.35 -2.10
CA GLU A 38 32.39 -3.10 -0.72
C GLU A 38 30.86 -2.97 -0.67
N ILE A 39 30.21 -3.84 0.09
CA ILE A 39 28.80 -3.71 0.45
C ILE A 39 28.80 -2.94 1.77
N ASP A 40 28.55 -1.63 1.70
CA ASP A 40 28.35 -0.82 2.90
C ASP A 40 26.89 -0.98 3.37
N VAL A 41 26.68 -1.76 4.43
CA VAL A 41 25.37 -1.94 5.06
C VAL A 41 25.20 -0.86 6.12
N GLN A 42 24.73 0.32 5.72
CA GLN A 42 24.35 1.35 6.68
C GLN A 42 22.93 1.07 7.20
N GLY A 43 22.83 0.65 8.46
CA GLY A 43 21.58 0.63 9.20
C GLY A 43 21.14 2.06 9.47
N PHE A 44 19.93 2.43 9.03
CA PHE A 44 19.34 3.72 9.35
C PHE A 44 18.61 3.63 10.69
N ALA A 45 19.13 4.31 11.71
CA ALA A 45 18.37 4.65 12.91
C ALA A 45 17.44 5.84 12.61
N PRO A 46 16.23 5.90 13.18
CA PRO A 46 15.34 7.06 13.05
C PRO A 46 15.89 8.28 13.80
N PRO A 47 15.68 9.52 13.30
CA PRO A 47 16.06 10.71 14.03
C PRO A 47 14.95 11.05 15.05
N ASP A 48 15.27 11.00 16.34
CA ASP A 48 14.86 11.97 17.36
C ASP A 48 15.09 11.40 18.77
N SER A 49 16.17 11.83 19.42
CA SER A 49 16.21 12.05 20.87
C SER A 49 17.42 12.91 21.22
N ASN A 50 17.15 14.11 21.74
CA ASN A 50 18.12 14.97 22.39
C ASN A 50 18.79 14.22 23.55
N GLU A 51 20.09 13.94 23.45
CA GLU A 51 20.96 13.85 24.62
C GLU A 51 22.42 14.08 24.17
N HIS A 52 22.92 15.27 24.52
CA HIS A 52 24.32 15.63 24.40
C HIS A 52 25.12 14.97 25.54
N ASN A 53 26.34 14.53 25.21
CA ASN A 53 27.43 14.11 26.11
C ASN A 53 27.26 12.77 26.85
N GLU A 54 27.75 11.67 26.25
CA GLU A 54 28.61 10.66 26.92
C GLU A 54 28.99 9.47 26.01
N ILE A 55 29.54 9.70 24.80
CA ILE A 55 30.22 8.61 24.06
C ILE A 55 31.49 9.14 23.40
N GLN A 56 32.41 9.63 24.23
CA GLN A 56 33.83 9.76 23.86
C GLN A 56 34.66 9.11 24.96
N LYS A 57 34.57 7.77 25.11
CA LYS A 57 35.53 7.01 25.93
C LYS A 57 35.47 5.49 25.76
N GLU A 58 35.24 4.98 24.55
CA GLU A 58 35.40 3.53 24.35
C GLU A 58 35.76 3.11 22.91
N ASN A 59 36.63 3.90 22.25
CA ASN A 59 37.26 3.53 20.97
C ASN A 59 38.78 3.44 21.12
N ARG A 60 39.24 2.57 22.03
CA ARG A 60 40.59 2.00 21.98
C ARG A 60 40.52 0.51 22.30
N SER A 61 41.13 -0.27 21.43
CA SER A 61 41.24 -1.73 21.44
C SER A 61 40.02 -2.48 20.89
N LEU A 62 40.12 -2.87 19.62
CA LEU A 62 40.03 -4.25 19.13
C LEU A 62 40.09 -4.18 17.60
N GLY A 63 41.32 -4.09 17.09
CA GLY A 63 41.59 -4.41 15.70
C GLY A 63 41.85 -5.90 15.60
N GLU A 64 41.11 -6.61 14.73
CA GLU A 64 41.62 -7.81 14.08
C GLU A 64 40.75 -8.17 12.85
N ASN A 65 41.40 -8.09 11.69
CA ASN A 65 40.90 -8.53 10.39
C ASN A 65 40.66 -10.04 10.37
N ARG A 66 39.48 -10.50 9.94
CA ARG A 66 39.31 -11.87 9.41
C ARG A 66 38.87 -11.83 7.94
N LYS A 67 39.80 -12.21 7.06
CA LYS A 67 39.58 -12.52 5.64
C LYS A 67 38.90 -13.90 5.53
N CYS A 68 37.78 -13.97 4.81
CA CYS A 68 37.27 -15.24 4.25
C CYS A 68 37.56 -15.26 2.74
N ARG A 69 38.38 -16.21 2.30
CA ARG A 69 38.57 -16.61 0.90
C ARG A 69 37.67 -17.82 0.62
N SER A 70 36.94 -17.82 -0.50
CA SER A 70 36.56 -19.06 -1.18
C SER A 70 36.57 -18.85 -2.69
N THR A 71 37.27 -19.75 -3.34
CA THR A 71 37.66 -19.90 -4.75
C THR A 71 36.54 -20.45 -5.64
N GLY A 72 36.56 -20.11 -6.94
CA GLY A 72 35.86 -20.88 -7.99
C GLY A 72 35.24 -20.03 -9.09
N GLU A 73 35.94 -19.91 -10.21
CA GLU A 73 35.55 -19.20 -11.44
C GLU A 73 34.51 -19.97 -12.28
N GLN A 74 33.66 -19.23 -13.00
CA GLN A 74 33.40 -19.46 -14.42
C GLN A 74 33.03 -18.12 -15.08
N LEU A 75 33.99 -17.54 -15.80
CA LEU A 75 33.78 -16.46 -16.77
C LEU A 75 33.09 -17.04 -18.02
N ILE A 76 32.00 -16.41 -18.46
CA ILE A 76 31.57 -16.50 -19.87
C ILE A 76 31.62 -15.09 -20.45
N SER A 77 32.44 -15.00 -21.50
CA SER A 77 32.80 -13.87 -22.36
C SER A 77 31.73 -12.79 -22.56
N SER A 78 32.17 -11.53 -22.42
CA SER A 78 31.55 -10.35 -23.01
C SER A 78 31.60 -10.42 -24.54
N LYS A 79 30.48 -10.18 -25.22
CA LYS A 79 30.47 -9.67 -26.60
C LYS A 79 29.84 -8.28 -26.59
N GLU A 80 30.63 -7.29 -26.99
CA GLU A 80 30.13 -6.02 -27.51
C GLU A 80 29.52 -6.30 -28.88
N GLU A 81 28.24 -5.97 -29.07
CA GLU A 81 27.66 -5.82 -30.40
C GLU A 81 27.30 -4.35 -30.61
N THR A 82 28.08 -3.72 -31.48
CA THR A 82 27.83 -2.41 -32.05
C THR A 82 26.78 -2.59 -33.15
N LEU A 83 25.57 -2.04 -32.96
CA LEU A 83 24.54 -2.03 -33.99
C LEU A 83 24.72 -0.79 -34.88
N THR A 84 25.26 -1.00 -36.08
CA THR A 84 25.12 -0.07 -37.21
C THR A 84 23.88 -0.46 -38.03
N SER A 85 23.07 0.54 -38.35
CA SER A 85 21.88 0.40 -39.19
C SER A 85 22.28 0.54 -40.66
N GLU A 86 22.11 -0.52 -41.46
CA GLU A 86 21.98 -0.40 -42.91
C GLU A 86 20.78 -1.19 -43.45
N LYS A 87 20.15 -0.58 -44.46
CA LYS A 87 18.94 -0.97 -45.17
C LYS A 87 19.15 -2.28 -45.94
N GLY A 88 18.17 -3.19 -45.95
CA GLY A 88 18.15 -4.24 -46.98
C GLY A 88 17.24 -5.45 -46.71
N ARG A 89 16.05 -5.40 -47.31
CA ARG A 89 15.10 -6.48 -47.67
C ARG A 89 15.68 -7.91 -47.77
N TRP A 90 14.95 -8.91 -47.25
CA TRP A 90 15.03 -10.31 -47.70
C TRP A 90 13.66 -11.02 -47.72
N THR A 91 13.47 -11.82 -48.77
CA THR A 91 12.32 -12.67 -49.11
C THR A 91 12.47 -14.10 -48.58
N SER A 92 11.35 -14.83 -48.57
CA SER A 92 11.12 -16.18 -48.04
C SER A 92 11.98 -17.32 -48.61
N SER A 93 12.22 -18.36 -47.82
CA SER A 93 11.93 -19.76 -48.22
C SER A 93 11.99 -20.73 -47.02
N LEU A 94 11.01 -21.63 -46.97
CA LEU A 94 10.90 -22.79 -46.09
C LEU A 94 11.69 -23.97 -46.68
N LEU A 95 12.22 -24.86 -45.82
CA LEU A 95 12.01 -26.33 -45.78
C LEU A 95 13.01 -27.01 -44.78
N PRO A 96 12.77 -28.27 -44.32
CA PRO A 96 12.87 -28.68 -42.91
C PRO A 96 13.94 -29.77 -42.61
N PHE A 97 13.88 -30.32 -41.38
CA PHE A 97 14.52 -31.54 -40.79
C PHE A 97 15.60 -31.27 -39.70
N PRO A 98 15.85 -32.20 -38.75
CA PRO A 98 14.92 -32.81 -37.78
C PRO A 98 15.45 -32.78 -36.32
N CYS A 99 14.59 -33.26 -35.41
CA CYS A 99 14.74 -33.39 -33.96
C CYS A 99 16.07 -33.96 -33.42
N ALA A 100 16.58 -33.34 -32.37
CA ALA A 100 17.26 -34.01 -31.25
C ALA A 100 16.98 -33.22 -29.97
N GLY A 101 16.68 -33.95 -28.89
CA GLY A 101 15.89 -33.49 -27.75
C GLY A 101 16.52 -32.43 -26.87
N PHE A 102 15.65 -31.64 -26.23
CA PHE A 102 15.80 -31.26 -24.83
C PHE A 102 14.40 -31.02 -24.25
N SER A 103 13.96 -31.94 -23.40
CA SER A 103 12.80 -31.77 -22.54
C SER A 103 13.20 -30.84 -21.38
N PRO A 104 12.47 -29.76 -21.07
CA PRO A 104 12.59 -29.14 -19.77
C PRO A 104 11.79 -29.97 -18.75
N PRO A 105 12.38 -30.32 -17.58
CA PRO A 105 11.67 -31.05 -16.56
C PRO A 105 10.66 -30.14 -15.83
N TYR A 106 9.54 -30.74 -15.45
CA TYR A 106 8.50 -30.17 -14.60
C TYR A 106 8.95 -30.18 -13.12
N SER A 107 8.28 -29.32 -12.33
CA SER A 107 8.22 -29.24 -10.85
C SER A 107 9.49 -28.92 -10.06
N ASP A 108 9.47 -27.83 -9.28
CA ASP A 108 9.24 -27.98 -7.83
C ASP A 108 8.95 -26.61 -7.18
N SER A 109 7.66 -26.30 -7.01
CA SER A 109 7.18 -25.11 -6.29
C SER A 109 7.14 -25.36 -4.77
N LYS A 110 8.28 -25.73 -4.18
CA LYS A 110 8.47 -25.80 -2.73
C LYS A 110 9.93 -25.55 -2.36
N LYS A 111 10.21 -24.37 -1.79
CA LYS A 111 11.23 -24.11 -0.74
C LYS A 111 11.50 -22.60 -0.68
N LEU A 112 10.83 -21.89 0.23
CA LEU A 112 11.35 -20.63 0.77
C LEU A 112 10.54 -20.15 1.99
N ILE A 113 10.78 -20.67 3.20
CA ILE A 113 10.56 -19.92 4.47
C ILE A 113 11.54 -20.46 5.52
N TYR A 114 12.47 -19.63 6.02
CA TYR A 114 13.00 -19.71 7.38
C TYR A 114 13.54 -18.35 7.87
N HIS A 115 12.86 -17.86 8.92
CA HIS A 115 13.32 -17.19 10.15
C HIS A 115 14.60 -16.33 10.19
N LEU A 116 14.44 -15.09 10.64
CA LEU A 116 15.45 -14.35 11.41
C LEU A 116 14.86 -13.97 12.78
N LYS A 117 15.27 -14.70 13.82
CA LYS A 117 15.22 -14.28 15.23
C LYS A 117 16.57 -13.65 15.56
N GLY A 118 16.55 -12.55 16.32
CA GLY A 118 17.72 -12.13 17.11
C GLY A 118 18.00 -10.63 17.07
N CYS A 119 17.49 -9.92 18.09
CA CYS A 119 18.24 -8.96 18.91
C CYS A 119 17.34 -8.60 20.10
N GLN A 120 17.38 -9.42 21.16
CA GLN A 120 16.93 -9.01 22.50
C GLN A 120 18.11 -8.39 23.23
N GLY A 121 17.91 -7.19 23.76
CA GLY A 121 18.88 -6.48 24.58
C GLY A 121 18.26 -5.23 25.21
N LEU A 122 17.58 -5.46 26.34
CA LEU A 122 17.28 -4.52 27.44
C LEU A 122 16.25 -3.39 27.20
N GLY A 123 15.07 -3.55 27.82
CA GLY A 123 14.14 -2.45 28.14
C GLY A 123 12.67 -2.81 27.96
N ASN A 124 12.03 -3.35 29.00
CA ASN A 124 10.60 -3.72 29.02
C ASN A 124 9.66 -2.57 28.64
N LYS A 125 8.92 -2.74 27.55
CA LYS A 125 7.50 -2.36 27.38
C LYS A 125 6.93 -3.24 26.27
N GLU A 126 5.81 -3.91 26.55
CA GLU A 126 5.12 -4.84 25.66
C GLU A 126 4.91 -4.20 24.27
N SER A 127 5.65 -4.70 23.27
CA SER A 127 5.54 -4.30 21.87
C SER A 127 4.78 -5.36 21.10
N SER A 128 3.80 -4.90 20.33
CA SER A 128 2.99 -5.75 19.46
C SER A 128 3.87 -6.49 18.46
N SER A 129 3.60 -7.78 18.27
CA SER A 129 4.33 -8.64 17.35
C SER A 129 3.86 -8.41 15.91
N PHE A 130 4.20 -7.27 15.31
CA PHE A 130 4.08 -7.12 13.86
C PHE A 130 5.28 -7.77 13.19
N THR A 131 5.07 -8.93 12.57
CA THR A 131 6.03 -9.44 11.58
C THR A 131 5.81 -8.68 10.29
N SER A 132 6.77 -7.83 9.91
CA SER A 132 6.72 -6.98 8.72
C SER A 132 7.00 -7.80 7.45
N VAL A 133 6.07 -8.68 7.09
CA VAL A 133 6.17 -9.51 5.90
C VAL A 133 6.04 -8.63 4.65
N VAL A 134 7.10 -8.60 3.85
CA VAL A 134 7.03 -8.06 2.48
C VAL A 134 6.58 -9.19 1.56
N ALA A 135 5.37 -9.09 1.04
CA ALA A 135 4.76 -10.09 0.18
C ALA A 135 4.90 -9.71 -1.30
N ALA A 136 5.24 -10.67 -2.15
CA ALA A 136 5.16 -10.50 -3.59
C ALA A 136 3.68 -10.42 -4.02
N ALA A 137 3.37 -9.54 -4.96
CA ALA A 137 2.03 -9.41 -5.53
C ALA A 137 2.09 -9.17 -7.04
N LYS A 138 0.99 -9.50 -7.73
CA LYS A 138 0.84 -9.28 -9.17
C LYS A 138 -0.43 -8.50 -9.46
N VAL A 139 -0.36 -7.60 -10.43
CA VAL A 139 -1.54 -6.87 -10.91
C VAL A 139 -2.42 -7.83 -11.71
N CYS A 140 -3.55 -8.26 -11.13
CA CYS A 140 -4.51 -9.14 -11.80
C CYS A 140 -5.71 -8.39 -12.39
N GLY A 141 -5.84 -7.09 -12.10
CA GLY A 141 -6.88 -6.24 -12.66
C GLY A 141 -6.50 -4.76 -12.56
N ALA A 142 -6.91 -3.97 -13.55
CA ALA A 142 -6.76 -2.52 -13.53
C ALA A 142 -7.89 -1.85 -14.33
N ALA A 143 -8.50 -0.80 -13.78
CA ALA A 143 -9.57 -0.06 -14.43
C ALA A 143 -9.58 1.41 -13.98
N ALA A 144 -10.19 2.30 -14.76
CA ALA A 144 -10.50 3.64 -14.28
C ALA A 144 -11.66 3.57 -13.27
N GLU A 145 -11.48 4.15 -12.08
CA GLU A 145 -12.55 4.33 -11.08
C GLU A 145 -13.20 5.71 -11.24
N SER A 146 -12.39 6.72 -11.58
CA SER A 146 -12.82 8.06 -11.97
C SER A 146 -11.89 8.61 -13.05
N PRO A 147 -12.18 9.79 -13.63
CA PRO A 147 -11.25 10.45 -14.55
C PRO A 147 -9.86 10.68 -13.95
N SER A 148 -9.73 10.77 -12.63
CA SER A 148 -8.46 11.03 -11.94
C SER A 148 -7.93 9.86 -11.13
N VAL A 149 -8.66 8.75 -11.01
CA VAL A 149 -8.33 7.62 -10.11
C VAL A 149 -8.35 6.29 -10.88
N LYS A 150 -7.28 5.51 -10.73
CA LYS A 150 -7.16 4.15 -11.28
C LYS A 150 -7.29 3.13 -10.16
N ARG A 151 -8.17 2.14 -10.33
CA ARG A 151 -8.31 0.97 -9.46
C ARG A 151 -7.36 -0.13 -9.89
N LEU A 152 -6.70 -0.77 -8.94
CA LEU A 152 -5.84 -1.94 -9.12
C LEU A 152 -6.35 -3.08 -8.26
N HIS A 153 -6.32 -4.30 -8.81
CA HIS A 153 -6.51 -5.54 -8.07
C HIS A 153 -5.15 -6.25 -8.03
N LEU A 154 -4.70 -6.60 -6.83
CA LEU A 154 -3.40 -7.20 -6.60
C LEU A 154 -3.58 -8.60 -6.02
N LEU A 155 -3.15 -9.62 -6.75
CA LEU A 155 -3.05 -10.98 -6.25
C LEU A 155 -1.81 -11.10 -5.37
N VAL A 156 -2.00 -11.34 -4.07
CA VAL A 156 -0.94 -11.45 -3.06
C VAL A 156 -0.53 -12.91 -2.89
N ALA A 157 0.73 -13.21 -3.18
CA ALA A 157 1.23 -14.59 -3.23
C ALA A 157 1.45 -15.21 -1.84
N ASP A 158 1.84 -14.39 -0.87
CA ASP A 158 2.07 -14.85 0.50
C ASP A 158 0.74 -15.17 1.19
N LYS A 159 0.62 -16.36 1.80
CA LYS A 159 -0.59 -16.81 2.49
C LYS A 159 -0.74 -16.24 3.90
N ASP A 160 0.39 -15.86 4.52
CA ASP A 160 0.43 -15.30 5.86
C ASP A 160 0.22 -13.77 5.85
N PHE A 161 0.17 -13.17 4.66
CA PHE A 161 -0.22 -11.78 4.50
C PHE A 161 -1.67 -11.59 4.94
N SER A 162 -1.86 -10.67 5.89
CA SER A 162 -3.14 -10.26 6.47
C SER A 162 -3.13 -8.75 6.73
N PHE A 163 -4.28 -8.11 6.66
CA PHE A 163 -4.46 -6.70 7.03
C PHE A 163 -5.79 -6.50 7.75
N LYS A 164 -5.90 -5.40 8.48
CA LYS A 164 -7.12 -4.93 9.12
C LYS A 164 -7.77 -3.84 8.27
N ALA A 165 -9.09 -3.80 8.26
CA ALA A 165 -9.84 -2.88 7.43
C ALA A 165 -9.51 -1.42 7.78
N GLY A 166 -9.01 -0.66 6.81
CA GLY A 166 -8.51 0.72 6.99
C GLY A 166 -6.99 0.88 6.79
N GLN A 167 -6.21 -0.20 6.90
CA GLN A 167 -4.75 -0.13 6.73
C GLN A 167 -4.32 0.19 5.29
N TRP A 168 -3.05 0.58 5.15
CA TRP A 168 -2.40 0.81 3.85
C TRP A 168 -1.35 -0.24 3.53
N VAL A 169 -0.85 -0.20 2.30
CA VAL A 169 0.36 -0.91 1.91
C VAL A 169 1.46 0.06 1.50
N ASP A 170 2.68 -0.23 1.95
CA ASP A 170 3.89 0.20 1.26
C ASP A 170 3.96 -0.59 -0.06
N PHE A 171 4.05 0.12 -1.18
CA PHE A 171 3.98 -0.40 -2.54
C PHE A 171 5.35 -0.25 -3.21
N PHE A 172 6.02 -1.38 -3.40
CA PHE A 172 7.36 -1.48 -3.95
C PHE A 172 7.29 -1.85 -5.43
N ILE A 173 7.82 -0.97 -6.28
CA ILE A 173 7.82 -1.17 -7.74
C ILE A 173 9.26 -1.38 -8.21
N PRO A 174 9.57 -2.48 -8.92
CA PRO A 174 10.88 -2.69 -9.51
C PRO A 174 11.32 -1.51 -10.39
N GLY A 175 12.51 -0.96 -10.12
CA GLY A 175 13.07 0.16 -10.88
C GLY A 175 12.59 1.56 -10.46
N VAL A 176 11.63 1.67 -9.53
CA VAL A 176 11.21 2.96 -8.95
C VAL A 176 11.84 3.10 -7.58
N SER A 177 12.62 4.17 -7.37
CA SER A 177 13.39 4.38 -6.13
C SER A 177 12.57 4.89 -4.94
N VAL A 178 11.31 5.26 -5.16
CA VAL A 178 10.41 5.80 -4.15
C VAL A 178 9.35 4.75 -3.84
N VAL A 179 9.13 4.49 -2.56
CA VAL A 179 8.07 3.58 -2.09
C VAL A 179 6.75 4.34 -2.07
N GLY A 180 5.71 3.76 -2.66
CA GLY A 180 4.35 4.32 -2.59
C GLY A 180 3.65 3.93 -1.29
N GLY A 181 2.81 4.80 -0.75
CA GLY A 181 1.87 4.42 0.31
C GLY A 181 0.45 4.55 -0.22
N PHE A 182 -0.35 3.48 -0.15
CA PHE A 182 -1.72 3.48 -0.65
C PHE A 182 -2.64 2.71 0.30
N SER A 183 -3.68 3.36 0.82
CA SER A 183 -4.71 2.71 1.63
C SER A 183 -5.45 1.63 0.81
N ILE A 184 -5.68 0.48 1.44
CA ILE A 184 -6.43 -0.63 0.86
C ILE A 184 -7.92 -0.25 0.85
N CYS A 185 -8.63 -0.52 -0.24
CA CYS A 185 -10.07 -0.23 -0.36
C CYS A 185 -10.97 -1.48 -0.38
N SER A 186 -10.41 -2.69 -0.43
CA SER A 186 -11.12 -3.96 -0.22
C SER A 186 -11.26 -4.30 1.27
N SER A 187 -12.21 -5.17 1.62
CA SER A 187 -12.25 -5.76 2.98
C SER A 187 -11.22 -6.88 3.13
N PRO A 188 -10.82 -7.24 4.37
CA PRO A 188 -9.95 -8.39 4.64
C PRO A 188 -10.49 -9.71 4.06
N ARG A 189 -11.82 -9.86 4.00
CA ARG A 189 -12.49 -11.04 3.44
C ARG A 189 -12.09 -11.32 1.98
N LEU A 190 -11.90 -10.29 1.14
CA LEU A 190 -11.49 -10.50 -0.26
C LEU A 190 -10.10 -11.15 -0.35
N LEU A 191 -9.18 -10.75 0.55
CA LEU A 191 -7.86 -11.36 0.65
C LEU A 191 -7.95 -12.80 1.16
N GLU A 192 -8.83 -13.09 2.11
CA GLU A 192 -9.03 -14.46 2.61
C GLU A 192 -9.57 -15.41 1.53
N GLN A 193 -10.53 -14.93 0.73
CA GLN A 193 -11.23 -15.75 -0.26
C GLN A 193 -10.49 -15.87 -1.58
N GLU A 194 -9.94 -14.77 -2.09
CA GLU A 194 -9.41 -14.67 -3.45
C GLU A 194 -7.90 -14.38 -3.47
N ARG A 195 -7.29 -14.14 -2.30
CA ARG A 195 -5.92 -13.61 -2.18
C ARG A 195 -5.74 -12.26 -2.87
N VAL A 196 -6.80 -11.46 -2.99
CA VAL A 196 -6.76 -10.16 -3.67
C VAL A 196 -6.92 -9.01 -2.68
N ILE A 197 -6.12 -7.95 -2.88
CA ILE A 197 -6.39 -6.62 -2.30
C ILE A 197 -6.66 -5.61 -3.41
N GLU A 198 -7.48 -4.60 -3.12
CA GLU A 198 -7.78 -3.51 -4.03
C GLU A 198 -7.16 -2.19 -3.57
N LEU A 199 -6.61 -1.43 -4.52
CA LEU A 199 -6.14 -0.06 -4.31
C LEU A 199 -6.85 0.87 -5.31
N ALA A 200 -7.15 2.11 -4.91
CA ALA A 200 -7.61 3.15 -5.84
C ALA A 200 -6.70 4.38 -5.76
N VAL A 201 -5.88 4.56 -6.78
CA VAL A 201 -4.77 5.52 -6.75
C VAL A 201 -5.09 6.72 -7.62
N LYS A 202 -5.08 7.91 -7.02
CA LYS A 202 -5.21 9.17 -7.76
C LYS A 202 -3.96 9.48 -8.57
N TYR A 203 -4.14 10.01 -9.76
CA TYR A 203 -3.06 10.58 -10.54
C TYR A 203 -2.41 11.73 -9.76
N ALA A 204 -1.10 11.65 -9.58
CA ALA A 204 -0.29 12.67 -8.92
C ALA A 204 1.11 12.67 -9.50
N ASN A 205 1.84 13.78 -9.36
CA ASN A 205 3.26 13.88 -9.72
C ASN A 205 4.17 13.20 -8.68
N HIS A 206 3.81 11.97 -8.30
CA HIS A 206 4.53 11.11 -7.37
C HIS A 206 4.93 9.84 -8.12
N PRO A 207 6.22 9.41 -8.13
CA PRO A 207 6.68 8.37 -9.06
C PRO A 207 5.88 7.06 -9.03
N PRO A 208 5.50 6.50 -7.86
CA PRO A 208 4.62 5.33 -7.80
C PRO A 208 3.24 5.56 -8.43
N ALA A 209 2.61 6.73 -8.19
CA ALA A 209 1.31 7.05 -8.79
C ALA A 209 1.42 7.22 -10.32
N LEU A 210 2.48 7.87 -10.81
CA LEU A 210 2.76 7.98 -12.25
C LEU A 210 2.99 6.61 -12.89
N TRP A 211 3.72 5.72 -12.23
CA TRP A 211 3.93 4.36 -12.72
C TRP A 211 2.60 3.60 -12.80
N ILE A 212 1.77 3.66 -11.76
CA ILE A 212 0.43 3.06 -11.75
C ILE A 212 -0.43 3.58 -12.90
N HIS A 213 -0.40 4.88 -13.16
CA HIS A 213 -1.22 5.48 -14.20
C HIS A 213 -0.71 5.23 -15.62
N ASN A 214 0.61 5.21 -15.83
CA ASN A 214 1.19 5.27 -17.18
C ASN A 214 1.90 3.99 -17.63
N GLN A 215 2.32 3.13 -16.69
CA GLN A 215 3.20 1.98 -16.99
C GLN A 215 2.66 0.65 -16.47
N CYS A 216 1.86 0.67 -15.40
CA CYS A 216 1.27 -0.52 -14.82
C CYS A 216 0.35 -1.23 -15.83
N ALA A 217 0.64 -2.50 -16.08
CA ALA A 217 -0.14 -3.41 -16.90
C ALA A 217 -0.53 -4.66 -16.10
N LEU A 218 -1.41 -5.50 -16.66
CA LEU A 218 -1.67 -6.83 -16.12
C LEU A 218 -0.36 -7.63 -15.98
N ASP A 219 -0.31 -8.49 -14.97
CA ASP A 219 0.83 -9.31 -14.59
C ASP A 219 2.08 -8.56 -14.13
N SER A 220 2.04 -7.22 -14.03
CA SER A 220 3.14 -6.45 -13.44
C SER A 220 3.42 -6.94 -12.02
N GLU A 221 4.69 -7.25 -11.76
CA GLU A 221 5.14 -7.74 -10.46
C GLU A 221 5.52 -6.57 -9.56
N VAL A 222 5.00 -6.60 -8.34
CA VAL A 222 5.25 -5.62 -7.28
C VAL A 222 5.44 -6.36 -5.96
N ALA A 223 5.87 -5.65 -4.93
CA ALA A 223 5.79 -6.16 -3.57
C ALA A 223 4.99 -5.20 -2.69
N VAL A 224 4.36 -5.74 -1.66
CA VAL A 224 3.54 -4.99 -0.71
C VAL A 224 3.91 -5.35 0.71
N ARG A 225 3.83 -4.37 1.60
CA ARG A 225 3.92 -4.58 3.05
C ARG A 225 2.81 -3.79 3.72
N VAL A 226 2.04 -4.42 4.59
CA VAL A 226 0.98 -3.75 5.34
C VAL A 226 1.59 -2.77 6.33
N GLY A 227 0.97 -1.61 6.46
CA GLY A 227 1.29 -0.61 7.48
C GLY A 227 0.04 0.16 7.92
N GLY A 228 0.22 0.93 9.00
CA GLY A 228 -0.79 1.84 9.52
C GLY A 228 -1.57 1.30 10.70
N GLU A 229 -1.93 2.23 11.59
CA GLU A 229 -2.73 1.97 12.81
C GLU A 229 -4.16 2.50 12.68
N PHE A 230 -4.53 3.00 11.50
CA PHE A 230 -5.88 3.45 11.18
C PHE A 230 -6.72 2.25 10.71
N PHE A 231 -7.39 1.58 11.64
CA PHE A 231 -8.24 0.44 11.29
C PHE A 231 -9.43 0.27 12.21
N PHE A 232 -10.43 -0.49 11.71
CA PHE A 232 -11.53 -1.01 12.50
C PHE A 232 -11.42 -2.53 12.57
N ASP A 233 -11.27 -3.07 13.78
CA ASP A 233 -11.04 -4.49 14.04
C ASP A 233 -11.73 -4.93 15.35
N PRO A 234 -13.09 -4.94 15.36
CA PRO A 234 -13.84 -5.30 16.54
C PRO A 234 -13.63 -6.77 16.90
N GLN A 235 -13.46 -7.06 18.18
CA GLN A 235 -13.38 -8.42 18.71
C GLN A 235 -14.75 -8.92 19.19
N PRO A 236 -14.99 -10.24 19.26
CA PRO A 236 -16.28 -10.78 19.67
C PRO A 236 -16.73 -10.37 21.09
N ALA A 237 -15.79 -10.03 21.97
CA ALA A 237 -16.05 -9.58 23.33
C ALA A 237 -16.27 -8.06 23.43
N ASP A 238 -16.01 -7.30 22.37
CA ASP A 238 -16.13 -5.85 22.37
C ASP A 238 -17.59 -5.43 22.37
N ALA A 239 -17.88 -4.30 23.02
CA ALA A 239 -19.18 -3.67 22.94
C ALA A 239 -19.46 -3.19 21.51
N SER A 240 -20.70 -3.37 21.06
CA SER A 240 -21.16 -2.86 19.76
C SER A 240 -20.96 -1.34 19.67
N ARG A 241 -20.35 -0.88 18.57
CA ARG A 241 -20.09 0.55 18.29
C ARG A 241 -20.78 0.99 17.02
N ASN A 242 -21.29 2.22 17.02
CA ASN A 242 -21.72 2.90 15.81
C ASN A 242 -20.50 3.53 15.13
N LEU A 243 -20.49 3.58 13.81
CA LEU A 243 -19.41 4.17 13.03
C LEU A 243 -19.91 5.37 12.23
N VAL A 244 -19.17 6.47 12.30
CA VAL A 244 -19.32 7.61 11.38
C VAL A 244 -18.04 7.72 10.57
N LEU A 245 -18.16 7.49 9.26
CA LEU A 245 -17.05 7.52 8.32
C LEU A 245 -17.09 8.83 7.55
N ILE A 246 -16.06 9.66 7.64
CA ILE A 246 -16.00 10.99 7.00
C ILE A 246 -14.88 11.01 5.95
N ALA A 247 -15.27 10.90 4.68
CA ALA A 247 -14.38 10.73 3.55
C ALA A 247 -14.28 12.01 2.69
N GLY A 248 -13.07 12.29 2.21
CA GLY A 248 -12.81 13.34 1.21
C GLY A 248 -11.94 12.85 0.06
N GLY A 249 -12.45 12.90 -1.17
CA GLY A 249 -11.70 12.47 -2.36
C GLY A 249 -11.25 11.01 -2.28
N VAL A 250 -9.94 10.75 -2.41
CA VAL A 250 -9.36 9.39 -2.25
C VAL A 250 -9.25 8.92 -0.80
N GLY A 251 -9.52 9.79 0.17
CA GLY A 251 -9.64 9.38 1.58
C GLY A 251 -10.82 8.43 1.83
N ILE A 252 -11.67 8.19 0.82
CA ILE A 252 -12.66 7.12 0.84
C ILE A 252 -12.03 5.72 0.89
N ASN A 253 -10.80 5.51 0.42
CA ASN A 253 -10.21 4.18 0.32
C ASN A 253 -10.21 3.40 1.65
N PRO A 254 -9.57 3.88 2.74
CA PRO A 254 -9.56 3.12 3.99
C PRO A 254 -10.96 3.04 4.60
N LEU A 255 -11.81 4.04 4.38
CA LEU A 255 -13.18 4.07 4.89
C LEU A 255 -14.09 3.10 4.15
N LEU A 256 -13.88 2.87 2.85
CA LEU A 256 -14.58 1.84 2.09
C LEU A 256 -14.15 0.44 2.54
N SER A 257 -12.86 0.26 2.86
CA SER A 257 -12.39 -1.00 3.45
C SER A 257 -13.14 -1.30 4.76
N ILE A 258 -13.24 -0.31 5.66
CA ILE A 258 -14.02 -0.42 6.92
C ILE A 258 -15.51 -0.68 6.65
N LEU A 259 -16.11 0.04 5.69
CA LEU A 259 -17.52 -0.14 5.33
C LEU A 259 -17.82 -1.55 4.81
N ARG A 260 -16.99 -2.04 3.87
CA ARG A 260 -17.10 -3.40 3.32
C ARG A 260 -16.89 -4.46 4.41
N HIS A 261 -15.90 -4.25 5.29
CA HIS A 261 -15.66 -5.16 6.41
C HIS A 261 -16.85 -5.19 7.38
N THR A 262 -17.47 -4.06 7.66
CA THR A 262 -18.68 -4.00 8.51
C THR A 262 -19.84 -4.76 7.87
N ALA A 263 -20.04 -4.63 6.56
CA ALA A 263 -21.03 -5.43 5.84
C ALA A 263 -20.74 -6.94 5.93
N ASP A 264 -19.46 -7.35 5.81
CA ASP A 264 -19.06 -8.75 5.99
C ASP A 264 -19.36 -9.27 7.39
N LEU A 265 -19.14 -8.46 8.43
CA LEU A 265 -19.49 -8.79 9.82
C LEU A 265 -21.01 -8.93 10.00
N HIS A 266 -21.81 -8.04 9.41
CA HIS A 266 -23.27 -8.17 9.43
C HIS A 266 -23.74 -9.46 8.75
N ARG A 267 -23.21 -9.82 7.58
CA ARG A 267 -23.51 -11.09 6.90
C ARG A 267 -23.15 -12.31 7.76
N ALA A 268 -21.96 -12.29 8.37
CA ALA A 268 -21.48 -13.38 9.21
C ALA A 268 -22.38 -13.60 10.44
N ARG A 269 -22.81 -12.51 11.07
CA ARG A 269 -23.71 -12.58 12.23
C ARG A 269 -25.11 -13.04 11.87
N ALA A 270 -25.66 -12.58 10.74
CA ALA A 270 -26.95 -13.06 10.24
C ALA A 270 -26.92 -14.56 9.89
N SER A 271 -25.78 -15.06 9.42
CA SER A 271 -25.64 -16.46 8.98
C SER A 271 -25.36 -17.43 10.13
N THR A 272 -24.56 -17.04 11.12
CA THR A 272 -24.06 -17.95 12.17
C THR A 272 -24.62 -17.68 13.55
N GLY A 273 -25.31 -16.55 13.77
CA GLY A 273 -25.79 -16.11 15.09
C GLY A 273 -24.68 -15.73 16.07
N GLY A 274 -23.41 -15.92 15.70
CA GLY A 274 -22.22 -15.56 16.46
C GLY A 274 -21.34 -14.55 15.71
N GLY A 275 -20.26 -14.11 16.36
CA GLY A 275 -19.32 -13.12 15.82
C GLY A 275 -19.53 -11.71 16.36
N CYS A 276 -18.68 -10.79 15.91
CA CYS A 276 -18.62 -9.42 16.42
C CYS A 276 -19.95 -8.68 16.18
N GLU A 277 -20.46 -8.00 17.20
CA GLU A 277 -21.59 -7.10 17.05
C GLU A 277 -21.10 -5.74 16.57
N VAL A 278 -21.65 -5.27 15.46
CA VAL A 278 -21.39 -3.91 14.97
C VAL A 278 -22.72 -3.15 14.94
N GLY A 279 -22.66 -1.88 15.35
CA GLY A 279 -23.79 -0.96 15.35
C GLY A 279 -24.13 -0.48 13.94
N THR A 280 -24.65 0.73 13.85
CA THR A 280 -24.94 1.36 12.55
C THR A 280 -23.69 2.04 11.98
N VAL A 281 -23.62 2.17 10.67
CA VAL A 281 -22.57 2.88 9.92
C VAL A 281 -23.20 4.00 9.10
N LYS A 282 -22.75 5.24 9.33
CA LYS A 282 -23.08 6.38 8.48
C LYS A 282 -21.84 6.86 7.75
N LEU A 283 -21.86 6.78 6.42
CA LEU A 283 -20.81 7.35 5.56
C LEU A 283 -21.19 8.76 5.11
N PHE A 284 -20.36 9.75 5.43
CA PHE A 284 -20.35 11.06 4.81
C PHE A 284 -19.19 11.14 3.83
N TYR A 285 -19.46 11.30 2.53
CA TYR A 285 -18.41 11.30 1.52
C TYR A 285 -18.48 12.53 0.63
N SER A 286 -17.42 13.34 0.65
CA SER A 286 -17.31 14.54 -0.20
C SER A 286 -16.32 14.35 -1.35
N ALA A 287 -16.76 14.75 -2.55
CA ALA A 287 -15.93 14.85 -3.74
C ALA A 287 -16.15 16.17 -4.48
N LYS A 288 -15.36 16.38 -5.55
CA LYS A 288 -15.49 17.57 -6.40
C LYS A 288 -16.84 17.60 -7.13
N ASN A 289 -17.23 16.47 -7.71
CA ASN A 289 -18.42 16.30 -8.54
C ASN A 289 -18.79 14.81 -8.58
N THR A 290 -19.89 14.47 -9.23
CA THR A 290 -20.38 13.09 -9.33
C THR A 290 -19.46 12.13 -10.07
N SER A 291 -18.60 12.62 -10.97
CA SER A 291 -17.62 11.76 -11.66
C SER A 291 -16.41 11.42 -10.80
N GLU A 292 -16.14 12.20 -9.74
CA GLU A 292 -15.05 11.96 -8.78
C GLU A 292 -15.53 11.31 -7.46
N LEU A 293 -16.83 10.99 -7.35
CA LEU A 293 -17.32 10.08 -6.31
C LEU A 293 -16.91 8.65 -6.68
N LEU A 294 -15.91 8.12 -5.99
CA LEU A 294 -15.42 6.75 -6.19
C LEU A 294 -16.42 5.75 -5.62
N PHE A 295 -16.51 4.56 -6.21
CA PHE A 295 -17.24 3.41 -5.70
C PHE A 295 -18.74 3.63 -5.46
N LYS A 296 -19.36 4.60 -6.14
CA LYS A 296 -20.79 4.96 -5.97
C LYS A 296 -21.70 3.74 -5.92
N GLN A 297 -21.63 2.89 -6.95
CA GLN A 297 -22.50 1.73 -7.04
C GLN A 297 -22.28 0.77 -5.88
N ASN A 298 -21.02 0.48 -5.53
CA ASN A 298 -20.69 -0.38 -4.39
C ASN A 298 -21.25 0.18 -3.07
N ILE A 299 -21.13 1.49 -2.84
CA ILE A 299 -21.67 2.13 -1.63
C ILE A 299 -23.19 1.99 -1.59
N LEU A 300 -23.88 2.26 -2.70
CA LEU A 300 -25.33 2.18 -2.78
C LEU A 300 -25.84 0.73 -2.66
N ASP A 301 -25.12 -0.23 -3.23
CA ASP A 301 -25.45 -1.65 -3.10
C ASP A 301 -25.40 -2.07 -1.63
N LEU A 302 -24.38 -1.64 -0.86
CA LEU A 302 -24.28 -1.92 0.58
C LEU A 302 -25.39 -1.22 1.39
N VAL A 303 -25.77 0.00 1.03
CA VAL A 303 -26.91 0.70 1.65
C VAL A 303 -28.22 -0.04 1.39
N ASN A 304 -28.42 -0.54 0.16
CA ASN A 304 -29.62 -1.28 -0.21
C ASN A 304 -29.67 -2.68 0.41
N GLU A 305 -28.51 -3.32 0.61
CA GLU A 305 -28.41 -4.61 1.29
C GLU A 305 -28.69 -4.49 2.80
N PHE A 306 -28.25 -3.40 3.43
CA PHE A 306 -28.37 -3.18 4.87
C PHE A 306 -29.03 -1.84 5.24
N PRO A 307 -30.28 -1.56 4.83
CA PRO A 307 -30.89 -0.23 4.96
C PRO A 307 -31.07 0.25 6.41
N GLU A 308 -31.17 -0.66 7.37
CA GLU A 308 -31.27 -0.32 8.80
C GLU A 308 -29.92 -0.21 9.51
N LYS A 309 -28.82 -0.64 8.85
CA LYS A 309 -27.47 -0.66 9.45
C LYS A 309 -26.50 0.25 8.74
N ILE A 310 -26.63 0.47 7.43
CA ILE A 310 -25.71 1.23 6.61
C ILE A 310 -26.48 2.33 5.90
N ALA A 311 -26.04 3.56 6.09
CA ALA A 311 -26.55 4.73 5.37
C ALA A 311 -25.39 5.58 4.84
N CYS A 312 -25.64 6.33 3.76
CA CYS A 312 -24.68 7.29 3.24
C CYS A 312 -25.27 8.71 3.11
N SER A 313 -24.41 9.71 3.02
CA SER A 313 -24.67 11.07 2.55
C SER A 313 -23.50 11.47 1.66
N LEU A 314 -23.78 11.69 0.37
CA LEU A 314 -22.77 12.03 -0.62
C LEU A 314 -22.80 13.53 -0.87
N HIS A 315 -21.64 14.17 -0.91
CA HIS A 315 -21.52 15.62 -1.07
C HIS A 315 -20.66 15.99 -2.27
N VAL A 316 -21.17 16.90 -3.11
CA VAL A 316 -20.43 17.40 -4.28
C VAL A 316 -20.24 18.91 -4.17
N THR A 317 -18.99 19.36 -4.26
CA THR A 317 -18.62 20.76 -3.94
C THR A 317 -18.50 21.69 -5.15
N LYS A 318 -18.38 21.13 -6.35
CA LYS A 318 -18.19 21.84 -7.63
C LYS A 318 -18.92 21.09 -8.76
N GLN A 319 -20.17 20.71 -8.51
CA GLN A 319 -21.01 20.06 -9.50
C GLN A 319 -21.44 21.07 -10.57
N THR A 320 -21.25 20.73 -11.84
CA THR A 320 -21.61 21.60 -12.97
C THR A 320 -22.55 20.92 -13.96
N THR A 321 -22.74 19.62 -13.84
CA THR A 321 -23.65 18.83 -14.67
C THR A 321 -24.84 18.37 -13.86
N GLN A 322 -25.94 18.00 -14.51
CA GLN A 322 -27.08 17.43 -13.79
C GLN A 322 -26.68 16.12 -13.08
N ILE A 323 -27.11 15.98 -11.83
CA ILE A 323 -26.99 14.74 -11.07
C ILE A 323 -28.09 13.78 -11.56
N SER A 324 -27.73 12.53 -11.85
CA SER A 324 -28.68 11.53 -12.35
C SER A 324 -29.76 11.21 -11.32
N ALA A 325 -30.96 10.85 -11.80
CA ALA A 325 -32.10 10.58 -10.93
C ALA A 325 -31.83 9.50 -9.89
N GLU A 326 -30.99 8.50 -10.19
CA GLU A 326 -30.65 7.44 -9.23
C GLU A 326 -29.79 7.96 -8.06
N LEU A 327 -28.97 8.98 -8.28
CA LEU A 327 -28.06 9.53 -7.27
C LEU A 327 -28.66 10.69 -6.48
N GLN A 328 -29.66 11.37 -7.04
CA GLN A 328 -30.32 12.52 -6.41
C GLN A 328 -30.72 12.29 -4.94
N PRO A 329 -31.31 11.13 -4.54
CA PRO A 329 -31.73 10.92 -3.15
C PRO A 329 -30.58 10.89 -2.14
N TYR A 330 -29.35 10.65 -2.60
CA TYR A 330 -28.18 10.46 -1.75
C TYR A 330 -27.22 11.65 -1.79
N ILE A 331 -27.39 12.57 -2.74
CA ILE A 331 -26.45 13.66 -3.00
C ILE A 331 -26.96 14.99 -2.45
N THR A 332 -26.10 15.67 -1.69
CA THR A 332 -26.25 17.06 -1.29
C THR A 332 -25.18 17.90 -1.98
N GLU A 333 -25.57 19.00 -2.62
CA GLU A 333 -24.62 19.98 -3.13
C GLU A 333 -24.04 20.82 -1.98
N GLY A 334 -22.72 20.94 -1.93
CA GLY A 334 -22.00 21.66 -0.88
C GLY A 334 -21.01 20.79 -0.13
N ARG A 335 -20.49 21.32 0.99
CA ARG A 335 -19.62 20.58 1.90
C ARG A 335 -20.46 19.87 2.95
N ILE A 336 -19.93 18.77 3.49
CA ILE A 336 -20.46 18.14 4.71
C ILE A 336 -20.46 19.20 5.81
N THR A 337 -21.58 19.36 6.49
CA THR A 337 -21.75 20.38 7.52
C THR A 337 -21.51 19.83 8.91
N GLU A 338 -21.15 20.72 9.85
CA GLU A 338 -21.04 20.35 11.26
C GLU A 338 -22.34 19.77 11.82
N LYS A 339 -23.49 20.34 11.41
CA LYS A 339 -24.80 19.93 11.90
C LYS A 339 -25.06 18.45 11.63
N GLU A 340 -24.76 17.99 10.43
CA GLU A 340 -24.94 16.60 10.03
C GLU A 340 -24.13 15.63 10.89
N ILE A 341 -22.92 16.03 11.29
CA ILE A 341 -22.06 15.19 12.13
C ILE A 341 -22.54 15.20 13.59
N ARG A 342 -22.97 16.34 14.12
CA ARG A 342 -23.44 16.45 15.52
C ARG A 342 -24.59 15.51 15.85
N ASP A 343 -25.49 15.29 14.91
CA ASP A 343 -26.65 14.41 15.11
C ASP A 343 -26.27 12.93 15.33
N HIS A 344 -25.00 12.57 15.09
CA HIS A 344 -24.48 11.20 15.26
C HIS A 344 -23.55 11.04 16.48
N ILE A 345 -23.36 12.10 17.28
CA ILE A 345 -22.51 12.06 18.47
C ILE A 345 -23.23 11.29 19.58
N SER A 346 -22.66 10.15 19.96
CA SER A 346 -23.08 9.33 21.11
C SER A 346 -21.85 8.75 21.81
N LYS A 347 -22.03 8.15 22.99
CA LYS A 347 -20.92 7.51 23.72
C LYS A 347 -20.41 6.27 22.98
N GLU A 348 -21.26 5.66 22.16
CA GLU A 348 -21.01 4.43 21.43
C GLU A 348 -20.49 4.68 20.01
N THR A 349 -20.41 5.94 19.56
CA THR A 349 -19.96 6.30 18.21
C THR A 349 -18.44 6.44 18.13
N LEU A 350 -17.84 5.75 17.16
CA LEU A 350 -16.47 5.97 16.70
C LEU A 350 -16.49 6.75 15.38
N PHE A 351 -15.60 7.73 15.26
CA PHE A 351 -15.45 8.57 14.08
C PHE A 351 -14.15 8.21 13.36
N TYR A 352 -14.24 7.86 12.08
CA TYR A 352 -13.10 7.59 11.21
C TYR A 352 -13.05 8.63 10.09
N ILE A 353 -11.98 9.41 10.04
CA ILE A 353 -11.86 10.58 9.15
C ILE A 353 -10.65 10.42 8.25
N CYS A 354 -10.85 10.50 6.94
CA CYS A 354 -9.74 10.48 5.99
C CYS A 354 -10.04 11.33 4.75
N GLY A 355 -9.11 12.22 4.42
CA GLY A 355 -9.24 13.12 3.28
C GLY A 355 -8.22 14.25 3.33
N PRO A 356 -8.46 15.36 2.59
CA PRO A 356 -7.54 16.50 2.57
C PRO A 356 -7.31 17.07 3.99
N PRO A 357 -6.08 17.49 4.34
CA PRO A 357 -5.78 17.96 5.69
C PRO A 357 -6.75 19.01 6.25
N PRO A 358 -7.20 20.04 5.49
CA PRO A 358 -8.17 21.01 6.01
C PRO A 358 -9.51 20.41 6.43
N MET A 359 -9.94 19.30 5.78
CA MET A 359 -11.17 18.61 6.13
C MET A 359 -10.98 17.79 7.40
N THR A 360 -9.89 17.02 7.48
CA THR A 360 -9.57 16.20 8.64
C THR A 360 -9.40 17.06 9.90
N ASP A 361 -8.66 18.16 9.79
CA ASP A 361 -8.43 19.11 10.90
C ASP A 361 -9.72 19.78 11.37
N PHE A 362 -10.62 20.11 10.43
CA PHE A 362 -11.90 20.72 10.75
C PHE A 362 -12.78 19.78 11.58
N PHE A 363 -13.01 18.55 11.10
CA PHE A 363 -13.89 17.61 11.79
C PHE A 363 -13.29 17.05 13.08
N SER A 364 -11.98 16.79 13.12
CA SER A 364 -11.33 16.36 14.37
C SER A 364 -11.51 17.41 15.46
N LYS A 365 -11.23 18.68 15.17
CA LYS A 365 -11.40 19.79 16.11
C LYS A 365 -12.86 20.00 16.52
N GLN A 366 -13.78 19.85 15.57
CA GLN A 366 -15.21 20.00 15.82
C GLN A 366 -15.76 18.92 16.75
N LEU A 367 -15.32 17.66 16.59
CA LEU A 367 -15.67 16.56 17.48
C LEU A 367 -15.07 16.73 18.87
N GLU A 368 -13.81 17.17 18.95
CA GLU A 368 -13.16 17.52 20.24
C GLU A 368 -13.92 18.63 20.97
N ASN A 369 -14.31 19.71 20.27
CA ASN A 369 -15.12 20.79 20.84
C ASN A 369 -16.51 20.32 21.29
N SER A 370 -17.01 19.24 20.69
CA SER A 370 -18.27 18.59 21.07
C SER A 370 -18.09 17.54 22.17
N HIS A 371 -16.91 17.49 22.82
CA HIS A 371 -16.56 16.59 23.91
C HIS A 371 -16.56 15.09 23.54
N VAL A 372 -16.34 14.77 22.27
CA VAL A 372 -16.09 13.38 21.87
C VAL A 372 -14.71 12.95 22.40
N PRO A 373 -14.60 11.79 23.09
CA PRO A 373 -13.31 11.28 23.56
C PRO A 373 -12.30 11.12 22.42
N LYS A 374 -11.03 11.44 22.65
CA LYS A 374 -10.00 11.42 21.61
C LYS A 374 -9.80 10.02 21.02
N GLU A 375 -9.92 9.00 21.85
CA GLU A 375 -9.87 7.59 21.47
C GLU A 375 -11.02 7.16 20.55
N HIS A 376 -12.09 7.95 20.47
CA HIS A 376 -13.20 7.73 19.52
C HIS A 376 -13.05 8.54 18.23
N ILE A 377 -11.97 9.32 18.07
CA ILE A 377 -11.70 10.13 16.87
C ILE A 377 -10.44 9.58 16.20
N CYS A 378 -10.63 8.68 15.24
CA CYS A 378 -9.57 8.13 14.42
C CYS A 378 -9.44 8.96 13.13
N PHE A 379 -8.22 9.31 12.75
CA PHE A 379 -8.00 9.95 11.45
C PHE A 379 -6.69 9.54 10.79
N GLU A 380 -6.68 9.61 9.46
CA GLU A 380 -5.50 9.38 8.63
C GLU A 380 -5.29 10.58 7.69
N LYS A 381 -4.03 10.98 7.53
CA LYS A 381 -3.62 12.13 6.70
C LYS A 381 -2.61 11.68 5.65
N TRP A 382 -2.91 11.98 4.39
CA TRP A 382 -2.01 11.82 3.26
C TRP A 382 -1.53 13.20 2.79
N TRP A 383 -0.22 13.37 2.57
CA TRP A 383 0.42 14.64 2.19
C TRP A 383 0.90 14.66 0.74
#